data_AF-A0A1X0AR50-F1
#
_entry.id   AF-A0A1X0AR50-F1
#
_cell.length_a   1.000
_cell.length_b   1.000
_cell.length_c   1.000
_cell.angle_alpha   90.00
_cell.angle_beta   90.00
_cell.angle_gamma   90.00
#
_symmetry.space_group_name_H-M   'P 1'
#
loop_
_entity.id
_entity.type
_entity.pdbx_description
1 polymer ?
#
loop_
_entity_poly.entity_id
_entity_poly.type
_entity_poly.pdbx_seq_one_letter_code
_entity_poly.pdbx_strand_id
1 'polypeptide(L)'
;MRARLVAGFWQFDDLLDWVAAWVDDSGVVRPEEATALLESMWAQRLSEQATWQDTGDYGRLQYVFTQLESEGILARMCFACCTTCATHEIDDERTPNPDPNDWYRYREWAYTFFHEQDAARLGDPDPVLYLGYSAFRPHPALPQALIRAAAAGDESASAEITERTETLLGERIVLLANHYGLATTWSGSRRDRIEVNVREWRKPLPE
;
A
#
# COMPACT_ATOMS: atom_id res chain seq x y z
N MET A 1 -6.81 9.58 16.34
CA MET A 1 -8.22 9.46 15.92
C MET A 1 -8.51 10.16 14.60
N ARG A 2 -8.50 11.51 14.51
CA ARG A 2 -8.84 12.25 13.27
C ARG A 2 -8.12 11.75 12.01
N ALA A 3 -6.81 11.52 12.09
CA ALA A 3 -6.03 11.11 10.92
C ALA A 3 -6.50 9.75 10.35
N ARG A 4 -6.84 8.78 11.22
CA ARG A 4 -7.39 7.47 10.83
C ARG A 4 -8.79 7.59 10.21
N LEU A 5 -9.64 8.45 10.78
CA LEU A 5 -10.95 8.75 10.21
C LEU A 5 -10.84 9.33 8.79
N VAL A 6 -9.93 10.29 8.58
CA VAL A 6 -9.72 10.91 7.26
C VAL A 6 -9.11 9.92 6.26
N ALA A 7 -8.19 9.08 6.71
CA ALA A 7 -7.60 8.02 5.89
C ALA A 7 -8.65 7.02 5.38
N GLY A 8 -9.68 6.73 6.18
CA GLY A 8 -10.90 6.04 5.76
C GLY A 8 -10.78 4.52 5.62
N PHE A 9 -9.81 3.87 6.26
CA PHE A 9 -9.61 2.41 6.18
C PHE A 9 -10.25 1.61 7.32
N TRP A 10 -10.55 2.25 8.44
CA TRP A 10 -11.02 1.57 9.66
C TRP A 10 -12.52 1.77 9.85
N GLN A 11 -13.17 0.72 10.35
CA GLN A 11 -14.59 0.75 10.72
C GLN A 11 -14.81 1.64 11.94
N PHE A 12 -16.05 2.05 12.16
CA PHE A 12 -16.40 2.85 13.34
C PHE A 12 -16.01 2.13 14.64
N ASP A 13 -16.29 0.83 14.73
CA ASP A 13 -15.98 0.00 15.89
C ASP A 13 -14.47 -0.11 16.13
N ASP A 14 -13.66 -0.24 15.07
CA ASP A 14 -12.21 -0.20 15.19
C ASP A 14 -11.75 1.13 15.81
N LEU A 15 -12.28 2.25 15.31
CA LEU A 15 -11.94 3.58 15.84
C LEU A 15 -12.38 3.75 17.29
N LEU A 16 -13.51 3.16 17.67
CA LEU A 16 -14.03 3.17 19.04
C LEU A 16 -13.11 2.41 19.99
N ASP A 17 -12.65 1.21 19.61
CA ASP A 17 -11.69 0.42 20.38
C ASP A 17 -10.38 1.18 20.59
N TRP A 18 -9.88 1.85 19.55
CA TRP A 18 -8.70 2.71 19.64
C TRP A 18 -8.90 3.89 20.61
N VAL A 19 -10.08 4.51 20.60
CA VAL A 19 -10.41 5.62 21.50
C VAL A 19 -10.52 5.13 22.93
N ALA A 20 -11.18 4.00 23.17
CA ALA A 20 -11.33 3.41 24.49
C ALA A 20 -9.96 3.08 25.12
N ALA A 21 -9.06 2.46 24.34
CA ALA A 21 -7.70 2.16 24.80
C ALA A 21 -6.91 3.42 25.19
N TRP A 22 -7.08 4.53 24.44
CA TRP A 22 -6.40 5.79 24.75
C TRP A 22 -7.00 6.52 25.97
N VAL A 23 -8.31 6.45 26.14
CA VAL A 23 -9.00 7.02 27.31
C VAL A 23 -8.57 6.31 28.59
N ASP A 24 -8.49 4.98 28.57
CA ASP A 24 -8.05 4.17 29.72
C ASP A 24 -6.62 4.54 30.15
N ASP A 25 -5.70 4.73 29.19
CA ASP A 25 -4.31 5.09 29.47
C ASP A 25 -4.14 6.55 29.95
N SER A 26 -4.94 7.49 29.42
CA SER A 26 -4.83 8.92 29.77
C SER A 26 -5.59 9.31 31.03
N GLY A 27 -6.77 8.73 31.30
CA GLY A 27 -7.65 9.07 32.42
C GLY A 27 -8.17 10.52 32.44
N VAL A 28 -7.93 11.30 31.38
CA VAL A 28 -8.23 12.75 31.31
C VAL A 28 -9.62 13.03 30.73
N VAL A 29 -10.13 12.14 29.89
CA VAL A 29 -11.42 12.28 29.21
C VAL A 29 -12.33 11.15 29.64
N ARG A 30 -13.63 11.40 29.82
CA ARG A 30 -14.55 10.32 30.15
C ARG A 30 -14.86 9.47 28.91
N PRO A 31 -14.97 8.14 29.01
CA PRO A 31 -15.24 7.28 27.85
C PRO A 31 -16.44 7.73 27.03
N GLU A 32 -17.52 8.13 27.68
CA GLU A 32 -18.74 8.63 27.02
C GLU A 32 -18.52 9.92 26.21
N GLU A 33 -17.64 10.81 26.67
CA GLU A 33 -17.32 12.05 25.96
C GLU A 33 -16.47 11.77 24.71
N ALA A 34 -15.56 10.80 24.82
CA ALA A 34 -14.71 10.41 23.71
C ALA A 34 -15.51 9.70 22.60
N THR A 35 -16.46 8.84 22.98
CA THR A 35 -17.40 8.22 22.04
C THR A 35 -18.27 9.25 21.33
N ALA A 36 -18.90 10.17 22.09
CA ALA A 36 -19.74 11.22 21.50
C ALA A 36 -18.95 12.12 20.53
N LEU A 37 -17.67 12.39 20.83
CA LEU A 37 -16.78 13.12 19.92
C LEU A 37 -16.51 12.33 18.64
N LEU A 38 -16.23 11.02 18.73
CA LEU A 38 -16.01 10.17 17.56
C LEU A 38 -17.27 10.11 16.67
N GLU A 39 -18.46 9.93 17.26
CA GLU A 39 -19.74 9.96 16.55
C GLU A 39 -19.94 11.28 15.80
N SER A 40 -19.68 12.40 16.47
CA SER A 40 -19.77 13.73 15.85
C SER A 40 -18.80 13.87 14.67
N MET A 41 -17.56 13.42 14.82
CA MET A 41 -16.54 13.47 13.77
C MET A 41 -16.90 12.56 12.58
N TRP A 42 -17.43 11.36 12.84
CA TRP A 42 -17.89 10.44 11.81
C TRP A 42 -19.05 11.03 11.01
N ALA A 43 -20.06 11.59 11.68
CA ALA A 43 -21.19 12.25 11.02
C ALA A 43 -20.76 13.47 10.20
N GLN A 44 -19.82 14.27 10.70
CA GLN A 44 -19.21 15.36 9.95
C GLN A 44 -18.52 14.82 8.68
N ARG A 45 -17.75 13.74 8.80
CA ARG A 45 -17.05 13.14 7.68
C ARG A 45 -18.00 12.61 6.61
N LEU A 46 -19.09 11.95 6.99
CA LEU A 46 -20.15 11.53 6.07
C LEU A 46 -20.79 12.73 5.36
N SER A 47 -21.02 13.83 6.07
CA SER A 47 -21.56 15.06 5.49
C SER A 47 -20.59 15.69 4.49
N GLU A 48 -19.29 15.73 4.80
CA GLU A 48 -18.25 16.15 3.87
C GLU A 48 -18.22 15.25 2.63
N GLN A 49 -18.26 13.93 2.82
CA GLN A 49 -18.26 12.93 1.75
C GLN A 49 -19.42 13.12 0.77
N ALA A 50 -20.62 13.48 1.26
CA ALA A 50 -21.78 13.71 0.41
C ALA A 50 -21.61 14.90 -0.55
N THR A 51 -20.63 15.78 -0.32
CA THR A 51 -20.33 16.93 -1.18
C THR A 51 -19.26 16.65 -2.23
N TRP A 52 -18.59 15.51 -2.14
CA TRP A 52 -17.50 15.16 -3.06
C TRP A 52 -18.03 14.86 -4.47
N GLN A 53 -17.33 15.38 -5.47
CA GLN A 53 -17.61 15.08 -6.88
C GLN A 53 -16.88 13.82 -7.35
N ASP A 54 -15.79 13.46 -6.67
CA ASP A 54 -14.95 12.30 -6.95
C ASP A 54 -14.21 11.83 -5.68
N THR A 55 -13.42 10.78 -5.82
CA THR A 55 -12.56 10.22 -4.76
C THR A 55 -11.12 10.73 -4.79
N GLY A 56 -10.82 11.77 -5.59
CA GLY A 56 -9.51 12.42 -5.65
C GLY A 56 -8.34 11.46 -5.83
N ASP A 57 -7.31 11.64 -5.02
CA ASP A 57 -6.09 10.82 -5.08
C ASP A 57 -6.32 9.36 -4.66
N TYR A 58 -7.36 9.08 -3.85
CA TYR A 58 -7.76 7.69 -3.57
C TYR A 58 -8.23 6.99 -4.85
N GLY A 59 -9.10 7.64 -5.62
CA GLY A 59 -9.56 7.09 -6.91
C GLY A 59 -8.42 6.89 -7.91
N ARG A 60 -7.51 7.86 -8.02
CA ARG A 60 -6.30 7.74 -8.86
C ARG A 60 -5.44 6.55 -8.43
N LEU A 61 -5.22 6.37 -7.12
CA LEU A 61 -4.45 5.25 -6.59
C LEU A 61 -5.13 3.90 -6.85
N GLN A 62 -6.47 3.84 -6.77
CA GLN A 62 -7.20 2.63 -7.15
C GLN A 62 -6.94 2.26 -8.61
N TYR A 63 -6.95 3.21 -9.54
CA TYR A 63 -6.63 2.92 -10.95
C TYR A 63 -5.18 2.42 -11.13
N VAL A 64 -4.21 3.00 -10.41
CA VAL A 64 -2.83 2.50 -10.40
C VAL A 64 -2.80 1.05 -9.95
N PHE A 65 -3.44 0.73 -8.83
CA PHE A 65 -3.40 -0.59 -8.22
C PHE A 65 -4.10 -1.63 -9.11
N THR A 66 -5.28 -1.30 -9.65
CA THR A 66 -5.98 -2.17 -10.61
C THR A 66 -5.15 -2.43 -11.87
N GLN A 67 -4.44 -1.42 -12.38
CA GLN A 67 -3.57 -1.60 -13.54
C GLN A 67 -2.37 -2.50 -13.21
N LEU A 68 -1.72 -2.30 -12.06
CA LEU A 68 -0.64 -3.16 -11.57
C LEU A 68 -1.10 -4.61 -11.40
N GLU A 69 -2.28 -4.84 -10.82
CA GLU A 69 -2.86 -6.17 -10.66
C GLU A 69 -3.13 -6.85 -11.99
N SER A 70 -3.58 -6.10 -13.01
CA SER A 70 -3.76 -6.62 -14.37
C SER A 70 -2.44 -7.08 -15.02
N GLU A 71 -1.30 -6.59 -14.52
CA GLU A 71 0.05 -6.92 -14.97
C GLU A 71 0.72 -7.99 -14.09
N GLY A 72 -0.04 -8.62 -13.18
CA GLY A 72 0.48 -9.63 -12.27
C GLY A 72 1.32 -9.05 -11.13
N ILE A 73 1.07 -7.80 -10.74
CA ILE A 73 1.68 -7.19 -9.56
C ILE A 73 0.61 -7.07 -8.47
N LEU A 74 0.77 -7.83 -7.40
CA LEU A 74 -0.15 -7.85 -6.28
C LEU A 74 -0.12 -6.49 -5.55
N ALA A 75 -1.25 -5.78 -5.48
CA ALA A 75 -1.30 -4.44 -4.89
C ALA A 75 -2.23 -4.40 -3.67
N ARG A 76 -1.75 -3.95 -2.51
CA ARG A 76 -2.58 -3.90 -1.27
C ARG A 76 -2.52 -2.55 -0.58
N MET A 77 -3.70 -2.03 -0.24
CA MET A 77 -3.86 -0.78 0.51
C MET A 77 -4.10 -1.07 1.99
N CYS A 78 -3.44 -0.32 2.88
CA CYS A 78 -3.60 -0.46 4.32
C CYS A 78 -3.46 -1.93 4.79
N PHE A 79 -2.39 -2.58 4.37
CA PHE A 79 -2.18 -4.02 4.54
C PHE A 79 -1.12 -4.33 5.59
N ALA A 80 -1.53 -5.12 6.59
CA ALA A 80 -0.78 -5.41 7.80
C ALA A 80 -0.37 -4.16 8.60
N CYS A 81 0.08 -4.36 9.83
CA CYS A 81 0.37 -3.23 10.73
C CYS A 81 1.65 -2.47 10.36
N CYS A 82 2.64 -3.14 9.75
CA CYS A 82 3.96 -2.60 9.44
C CYS A 82 4.63 -3.32 8.26
N THR A 83 5.77 -2.81 7.79
CA THR A 83 6.53 -3.38 6.67
C THR A 83 6.89 -4.86 6.90
N THR A 84 7.40 -5.22 8.09
CA THR A 84 7.82 -6.60 8.38
C THR A 84 6.64 -7.59 8.30
N CYS A 85 5.50 -7.23 8.90
CA CYS A 85 4.29 -8.06 8.82
C CYS A 85 3.79 -8.17 7.39
N ALA A 86 3.72 -7.05 6.66
CA ALA A 86 3.29 -7.04 5.27
C ALA A 86 4.17 -7.94 4.39
N THR A 87 5.50 -7.89 4.54
CA THR A 87 6.40 -8.76 3.76
C THR A 87 6.25 -10.25 4.07
N HIS A 88 5.81 -10.59 5.29
CA HIS A 88 5.58 -11.98 5.69
C HIS A 88 4.23 -12.49 5.17
N GLU A 89 3.18 -11.65 5.25
CA GLU A 89 1.80 -12.04 4.92
C GLU A 89 1.49 -11.97 3.42
N ILE A 90 2.14 -11.08 2.67
CA ILE A 90 1.82 -10.85 1.25
C ILE A 90 2.12 -12.05 0.34
N ASP A 91 2.97 -12.97 0.80
CA ASP A 91 3.31 -14.20 0.07
C ASP A 91 2.11 -15.15 -0.07
N ASP A 92 1.21 -15.14 0.92
CA ASP A 92 0.00 -15.97 0.99
C ASP A 92 -1.15 -15.45 0.11
N GLU A 93 -1.11 -14.17 -0.29
CA GLU A 93 -2.13 -13.53 -1.13
C GLU A 93 -2.01 -13.88 -2.62
N ARG A 94 -0.95 -14.58 -3.04
CA ARG A 94 -0.73 -14.94 -4.44
C ARG A 94 -1.71 -15.98 -4.92
N THR A 95 -2.17 -15.81 -6.16
CA THR A 95 -3.09 -16.74 -6.81
C THR A 95 -2.31 -17.90 -7.42
N PRO A 96 -2.66 -19.16 -7.12
CA PRO A 96 -2.09 -20.30 -7.82
C PRO A 96 -2.32 -20.23 -9.34
N ASN A 97 -1.28 -20.54 -10.10
CA ASN A 97 -1.33 -20.78 -11.53
C ASN A 97 -1.33 -22.29 -11.79
N PRO A 98 -2.47 -22.89 -12.20
CA PRO A 98 -2.56 -24.33 -12.41
C PRO A 98 -1.80 -24.81 -13.65
N ASP A 99 -1.46 -23.92 -14.59
CA ASP A 99 -0.75 -24.25 -15.83
C ASP A 99 0.45 -23.29 -16.04
N PRO A 100 1.51 -23.42 -15.22
CA PRO A 100 2.67 -22.56 -15.33
C PRO A 100 3.58 -22.99 -16.49
N ASN A 101 4.06 -22.00 -17.26
CA ASN A 101 5.03 -22.23 -18.34
C ASN A 101 6.44 -22.60 -17.81
N ASP A 102 6.68 -22.47 -16.51
CA ASP A 102 7.96 -22.76 -15.85
C ASP A 102 7.77 -23.23 -14.39
N TRP A 103 8.83 -23.17 -13.58
CA TRP A 103 8.83 -23.63 -12.19
C TRP A 103 7.91 -22.81 -11.26
N TYR A 104 7.54 -21.59 -11.65
CA TYR A 104 6.83 -20.66 -10.80
C TYR A 104 5.32 -20.89 -10.86
N ARG A 105 4.70 -21.18 -9.72
CA ARG A 105 3.32 -21.69 -9.63
C ARG A 105 2.29 -20.63 -9.27
N TYR A 106 2.61 -19.35 -9.39
CA TYR A 106 1.72 -18.24 -9.06
C TYR A 106 1.53 -17.31 -10.25
N ARG A 107 0.43 -16.56 -10.26
CA ARG A 107 0.13 -15.59 -11.32
C ARG A 107 0.93 -14.31 -11.14
N GLU A 108 1.05 -13.85 -9.89
CA GLU A 108 1.68 -12.58 -9.56
C GLU A 108 3.19 -12.76 -9.45
N TRP A 109 3.97 -11.92 -10.13
CA TRP A 109 5.43 -11.98 -10.13
C TRP A 109 6.07 -11.02 -9.13
N ALA A 110 5.30 -10.03 -8.68
CA ALA A 110 5.73 -8.98 -7.77
C ALA A 110 4.58 -8.44 -6.94
N TYR A 111 4.90 -7.53 -6.01
CA TYR A 111 3.92 -6.86 -5.18
C TYR A 111 4.29 -5.42 -4.85
N THR A 112 3.27 -4.64 -4.49
CA THR A 112 3.41 -3.35 -3.83
C THR A 112 2.34 -3.16 -2.76
N PHE A 113 2.65 -2.42 -1.71
CA PHE A 113 1.71 -2.14 -0.64
C PHE A 113 2.03 -0.84 0.10
N PHE A 114 1.06 -0.37 0.89
CA PHE A 114 1.34 0.46 2.06
C PHE A 114 0.62 -0.13 3.27
N HIS A 115 1.25 -0.07 4.44
CA HIS A 115 0.74 -0.66 5.67
C HIS A 115 -0.10 0.32 6.49
N GLU A 116 -0.77 -0.16 7.52
CA GLU A 116 -1.65 0.64 8.38
C GLU A 116 -0.99 1.90 8.95
N GLN A 117 0.27 1.82 9.40
CA GLN A 117 0.97 3.00 9.93
C GLN A 117 1.19 4.11 8.88
N ASP A 118 1.37 3.75 7.60
CA ASP A 118 1.48 4.76 6.53
C ASP A 118 0.09 5.25 6.14
N ALA A 119 -0.90 4.36 6.11
CA ALA A 119 -2.31 4.74 5.89
C ALA A 119 -2.80 5.76 6.94
N ALA A 120 -2.41 5.59 8.21
CA ALA A 120 -2.83 6.48 9.29
C ALA A 120 -2.34 7.93 9.11
N ARG A 121 -1.26 8.15 8.33
CA ARG A 121 -0.69 9.47 8.02
C ARG A 121 -1.44 10.19 6.90
N LEU A 122 -2.31 9.51 6.15
CA LEU A 122 -3.09 10.11 5.06
C LEU A 122 -4.06 11.20 5.54
N GLY A 123 -4.35 11.23 6.84
CA GLY A 123 -5.17 12.28 7.43
C GLY A 123 -4.41 13.47 8.02
N ASP A 124 -3.08 13.46 7.92
CA ASP A 124 -2.23 14.58 8.32
C ASP A 124 -2.21 15.66 7.22
N PRO A 125 -1.80 16.91 7.53
CA PRO A 125 -1.59 17.94 6.52
C PRO A 125 -0.50 17.53 5.51
N ASP A 126 -0.75 17.78 4.21
CA ASP A 126 0.17 17.48 3.10
C ASP A 126 0.77 16.06 3.13
N PRO A 127 -0.07 15.01 3.14
CA PRO A 127 0.38 13.65 3.36
C PRO A 127 1.22 13.12 2.20
N VAL A 128 2.28 12.38 2.57
CA VAL A 128 3.09 11.58 1.65
C VAL A 128 2.83 10.11 1.96
N LEU A 129 2.37 9.38 0.94
CA LEU A 129 2.17 7.94 1.02
C LEU A 129 3.46 7.24 0.59
N TYR A 130 3.86 6.20 1.34
CA TYR A 130 5.04 5.41 1.01
C TYR A 130 4.62 4.02 0.53
N LEU A 131 5.05 3.65 -0.67
CA LEU A 131 4.82 2.34 -1.23
C LEU A 131 6.06 1.45 -1.04
N GLY A 132 5.89 0.36 -0.32
CA GLY A 132 6.81 -0.78 -0.32
C GLY A 132 6.56 -1.65 -1.54
N TYR A 133 7.60 -2.30 -2.05
CA TYR A 133 7.51 -3.21 -3.19
C TYR A 133 8.68 -4.19 -3.18
N SER A 134 8.46 -5.37 -3.77
CA SER A 134 9.49 -6.37 -4.05
C SER A 134 8.93 -7.39 -5.03
N ALA A 135 9.73 -8.37 -5.41
CA ALA A 135 9.37 -9.38 -6.38
C ALA A 135 9.49 -10.81 -5.83
N PHE A 136 8.55 -11.66 -6.24
CA PHE A 136 8.55 -13.08 -5.89
C PHE A 136 9.40 -13.92 -6.84
N ARG A 137 9.66 -13.40 -8.04
CA ARG A 137 10.49 -14.05 -9.06
C ARG A 137 11.22 -13.01 -9.92
N PRO A 138 12.29 -13.41 -10.63
CA PRO A 138 13.01 -12.53 -11.55
C PRO A 138 12.08 -11.94 -12.62
N HIS A 139 12.30 -10.66 -12.95
CA HIS A 139 11.56 -10.00 -14.03
C HIS A 139 11.82 -10.72 -15.37
N PRO A 140 10.80 -10.97 -16.21
CA PRO A 140 10.94 -11.77 -17.44
C PRO A 140 11.88 -11.16 -18.48
N ALA A 141 12.12 -9.84 -18.42
CA ALA A 141 13.08 -9.16 -19.29
C ALA A 141 14.56 -9.37 -18.91
N LEU A 142 14.86 -10.03 -17.78
CA LEU A 142 16.24 -10.26 -17.39
C LEU A 142 16.92 -11.33 -18.28
N PRO A 143 18.23 -11.20 -18.56
CA PRO A 143 18.92 -12.16 -19.42
C PRO A 143 18.92 -13.58 -18.83
N GLN A 144 18.58 -14.57 -19.66
CA GLN A 144 18.57 -15.98 -19.24
C GLN A 144 19.93 -16.47 -18.73
N ALA A 145 21.03 -15.90 -19.23
CA ALA A 145 22.38 -16.20 -18.75
C ALA A 145 22.57 -15.83 -17.28
N LEU A 146 22.04 -14.67 -16.86
CA LEU A 146 22.09 -14.20 -15.49
C LEU A 146 21.28 -15.12 -14.56
N ILE A 147 20.06 -15.50 -15.00
CA ILE A 147 19.20 -16.43 -14.27
C ILE A 147 19.88 -17.79 -14.09
N ARG A 148 20.55 -18.30 -15.13
CA ARG A 148 21.29 -19.57 -15.06
C ARG A 148 22.50 -19.49 -14.12
N ALA A 149 23.21 -18.37 -14.10
CA ALA A 149 24.33 -18.19 -13.17
C ALA A 149 23.86 -18.19 -11.72
N ALA A 150 22.80 -17.43 -11.41
CA ALA A 150 22.18 -17.42 -10.07
C ALA A 150 21.71 -18.81 -9.65
N ALA A 151 21.04 -19.55 -10.55
CA ALA A 151 20.61 -20.93 -10.30
C ALA A 151 21.79 -21.91 -10.09
N ALA A 152 22.98 -21.59 -10.60
CA ALA A 152 24.20 -22.35 -10.36
C ALA A 152 24.93 -21.95 -9.06
N GLY A 153 24.36 -21.04 -8.25
CA GLY A 153 24.90 -20.60 -6.97
C GLY A 153 25.75 -19.34 -7.03
N ASP A 154 25.73 -18.59 -8.14
CA ASP A 154 26.40 -17.28 -8.21
C ASP A 154 25.63 -16.23 -7.39
N GLU A 155 26.20 -15.85 -6.25
CA GLU A 155 25.65 -14.84 -5.34
C GLU A 155 25.61 -13.44 -5.97
N SER A 156 26.60 -13.09 -6.79
CA SER A 156 26.63 -11.80 -7.49
C SER A 156 25.52 -11.72 -8.52
N ALA A 157 25.30 -12.79 -9.28
CA ALA A 157 24.20 -12.87 -10.23
C ALA A 157 22.85 -12.81 -9.51
N SER A 158 22.72 -13.47 -8.35
CA SER A 158 21.51 -13.44 -7.52
C SER A 158 21.22 -12.02 -7.02
N ALA A 159 22.24 -11.31 -6.52
CA ALA A 159 22.10 -9.92 -6.09
C ALA A 159 21.73 -8.99 -7.26
N GLU A 160 22.34 -9.16 -8.43
CA GLU A 160 22.01 -8.37 -9.63
C GLU A 160 20.57 -8.61 -10.09
N ILE A 161 20.10 -9.87 -10.07
CA ILE A 161 18.71 -10.20 -10.41
C ILE A 161 17.74 -9.43 -9.51
N THR A 162 17.96 -9.45 -8.21
CA THR A 162 17.07 -8.78 -7.26
C THR A 162 17.11 -7.27 -7.47
N GLU A 163 18.29 -6.67 -7.59
CA GLU A 163 18.46 -5.24 -7.86
C GLU A 163 17.68 -4.82 -9.11
N ARG A 164 17.94 -5.49 -10.25
CA ARG A 164 17.34 -5.11 -11.53
C ARG A 164 15.85 -5.41 -11.59
N THR A 165 15.39 -6.51 -11.00
CA THR A 165 13.97 -6.86 -10.95
C THR A 165 13.18 -5.81 -10.18
N GLU A 166 13.67 -5.42 -9.00
CA GLU A 166 12.97 -4.46 -8.17
C GLU A 166 13.09 -3.03 -8.70
N THR A 167 14.21 -2.64 -9.31
CA THR A 167 14.30 -1.35 -10.01
C THR A 167 13.28 -1.27 -11.16
N LEU A 168 13.17 -2.31 -12.00
CA LEU A 168 12.17 -2.34 -13.08
C LEU A 168 10.73 -2.27 -12.54
N LEU A 169 10.45 -2.95 -11.42
CA LEU A 169 9.17 -2.86 -10.73
C LEU A 169 8.90 -1.44 -10.22
N GLY A 170 9.87 -0.82 -9.56
CA GLY A 170 9.76 0.54 -9.05
C GLY A 170 9.53 1.58 -10.17
N GLU A 171 10.26 1.45 -11.28
CA GLU A 171 10.05 2.25 -12.49
C GLU A 171 8.61 2.10 -13.02
N ARG A 172 8.07 0.88 -13.02
CA ARG A 172 6.70 0.63 -13.48
C ARG A 172 5.66 1.27 -12.57
N ILE A 173 5.82 1.15 -11.25
CA ILE A 173 4.93 1.78 -10.25
C ILE A 173 4.96 3.30 -10.41
N VAL A 174 6.14 3.91 -10.49
CA VAL A 174 6.31 5.36 -10.69
C VAL A 174 5.68 5.82 -12.00
N LEU A 175 5.89 5.09 -13.09
CA LEU A 175 5.29 5.41 -14.39
C LEU A 175 3.77 5.41 -14.32
N LEU A 176 3.16 4.38 -13.73
CA LEU A 176 1.70 4.29 -13.61
C LEU A 176 1.13 5.34 -12.65
N ALA A 177 1.76 5.58 -11.51
CA ALA A 177 1.35 6.64 -10.59
C ALA A 177 1.32 8.01 -11.29
N ASN A 178 2.41 8.38 -11.97
CA ASN A 178 2.48 9.62 -12.73
C ASN A 178 1.47 9.67 -13.88
N HIS A 179 1.23 8.54 -14.57
CA HIS A 179 0.22 8.44 -15.63
C HIS A 179 -1.19 8.76 -15.14
N TYR A 180 -1.56 8.27 -13.95
CA TYR A 180 -2.84 8.55 -13.31
C TYR A 180 -2.87 9.88 -12.52
N GLY A 181 -1.83 10.71 -12.64
CA GLY A 181 -1.79 12.06 -12.08
C GLY A 181 -1.30 12.15 -10.63
N LEU A 182 -0.70 11.08 -10.09
CA LEU A 182 -0.08 11.09 -8.76
C LEU A 182 1.40 11.44 -8.88
N ALA A 183 1.81 12.55 -8.29
CA ALA A 183 3.21 12.96 -8.28
C ALA A 183 4.04 12.04 -7.37
N THR A 184 5.19 11.60 -7.87
CA THR A 184 6.06 10.66 -7.15
C THR A 184 7.48 11.18 -6.97
N THR A 185 8.11 10.76 -5.86
CA THR A 185 9.54 10.92 -5.61
C THR A 185 10.14 9.55 -5.33
N TRP A 186 11.17 9.17 -6.07
CA TRP A 186 11.89 7.91 -5.88
C TRP A 186 13.32 8.03 -6.39
N SER A 187 14.26 7.38 -5.72
CA SER A 187 15.69 7.47 -6.02
C SER A 187 16.13 6.60 -7.21
N GLY A 188 15.27 5.70 -7.68
CA GLY A 188 15.65 4.63 -8.62
C GLY A 188 16.22 3.38 -7.94
N SER A 189 16.42 3.42 -6.62
CA SER A 189 16.98 2.32 -5.83
C SER A 189 15.88 1.48 -5.20
N ARG A 190 16.03 0.16 -5.28
CA ARG A 190 15.16 -0.80 -4.57
C ARG A 190 15.16 -0.64 -3.05
N ARG A 191 16.17 0.04 -2.50
CA ARG A 191 16.34 0.24 -1.06
C ARG A 191 15.45 1.35 -0.51
N ASP A 192 14.91 2.18 -1.40
CA ASP A 192 14.05 3.28 -1.05
C ASP A 192 12.60 2.98 -1.46
N ARG A 193 11.68 3.31 -0.57
CA ARG A 193 10.24 3.25 -0.87
C ARG A 193 9.88 4.36 -1.85
N ILE A 194 8.82 4.14 -2.63
CA ILE A 194 8.31 5.16 -3.55
C ILE A 194 7.41 6.11 -2.75
N GLU A 195 7.71 7.39 -2.78
CA GLU A 195 6.87 8.42 -2.20
C GLU A 195 5.82 8.87 -3.22
N VAL A 196 4.56 8.94 -2.79
CA VAL A 196 3.43 9.41 -3.59
C VAL A 196 2.78 10.58 -2.86
N ASN A 197 2.74 11.74 -3.51
CA ASN A 197 2.13 12.94 -2.95
C ASN A 197 0.60 12.87 -3.15
N VAL A 198 -0.16 12.83 -2.04
CA VAL A 198 -1.61 12.56 -2.06
C VAL A 198 -2.41 13.68 -1.37
N ARG A 199 -2.33 14.90 -1.92
CA ARG A 199 -2.94 16.12 -1.34
C ARG A 199 -4.45 16.12 -1.36
N GLU A 200 -5.05 15.40 -2.30
CA GLU A 200 -6.48 15.31 -2.53
C GLU A 200 -7.04 13.97 -2.03
N TRP A 201 -6.61 13.50 -0.85
CA TRP A 201 -7.06 12.23 -0.30
C TRP A 201 -8.56 12.25 0.06
N ARG A 202 -9.36 11.50 -0.71
CA ARG A 202 -10.81 11.38 -0.56
C ARG A 202 -11.23 9.91 -0.63
N LYS A 203 -10.76 9.10 0.33
CA LYS A 203 -11.29 7.76 0.57
C LYS A 203 -12.62 7.83 1.34
N PRO A 204 -13.72 7.25 0.83
CA PRO A 204 -14.95 7.12 1.60
C PRO A 204 -14.72 6.23 2.83
N LEU A 205 -15.34 6.62 3.94
CA LEU A 205 -15.49 5.75 5.10
C LEU A 205 -16.11 4.41 4.68
N PRO A 206 -15.69 3.30 5.32
CA PRO A 206 -16.25 2.00 5.04
C PRO A 206 -17.73 1.93 5.43
N GLU A 207 -18.48 1.06 4.74
CA GLU A 207 -19.88 0.75 5.03
C GLU A 207 -20.02 -0.11 6.30
#